data_AF-A0A4Q5KL65-F1
#
_entry.id   AF-A0A4Q5KL65-F1
#
_cell.length_a   1.000
_cell.length_b   1.000
_cell.length_c   1.000
_cell.angle_alpha   90.00
_cell.angle_beta   90.00
_cell.angle_gamma   90.00
#
_symmetry.space_group_name_H-M   'P 1'
#
loop_
_entity.id
_entity.type
_entity.pdbx_description
1 polymer ?
#
loop_
_entity_poly.entity_id
_entity_poly.type
_entity_poly.pdbx_seq_one_letter_code
_entity_poly.pdbx_strand_id
1 'polypeptide(L)' 'MYELFDWKVKLGLLITVILFVASCITFIAAWNSPVPDDAMSAVTKYLNYRWFAACLIGFVSMASTTNSIYQKRLNMW' A
#
# COMPACT_ATOMS: atom_id res chain seq x y z
N MET A 1 -2.73 31.82 -3.00
CA MET A 1 -1.94 30.72 -3.61
C MET A 1 -2.06 29.47 -2.74
N TYR A 2 -3.23 28.81 -2.71
CA TYR A 2 -3.50 27.71 -1.77
C TYR A 2 -4.29 26.53 -2.40
N GLU A 3 -4.83 26.67 -3.62
CA GLU A 3 -5.77 25.66 -4.16
C GLU A 3 -5.12 24.55 -5.00
N LEU A 4 -4.05 24.84 -5.76
CA LEU A 4 -3.37 23.82 -6.59
C LEU A 4 -2.29 23.04 -5.84
N PHE A 5 -1.86 23.53 -4.67
CA PHE A 5 -0.62 23.14 -4.00
C PHE A 5 -0.78 21.94 -3.03
N ASP A 6 -2.00 21.71 -2.55
CA ASP A 6 -2.36 20.66 -1.59
C ASP A 6 -2.85 19.38 -2.29
N TRP A 7 -3.31 19.48 -3.54
CA TRP A 7 -3.90 18.35 -4.26
C TRP A 7 -2.94 17.18 -4.48
N LYS A 8 -1.65 17.46 -4.73
CA LYS A 8 -0.63 16.40 -4.92
C LYS A 8 -0.35 15.63 -3.63
N VAL A 9 -0.26 16.33 -2.49
CA VAL A 9 -0.05 15.70 -1.18
C VAL A 9 -1.32 14.97 -0.74
N LYS A 10 -2.49 15.57 -0.94
CA LYS A 10 -3.80 14.90 -0.73
C LYS A 10 -3.96 13.65 -1.58
N LEU A 11 -3.62 13.69 -2.87
CA LEU A 11 -3.65 12.52 -3.75
C LEU A 11 -2.66 11.45 -3.26
N GLY A 12 -1.44 11.83 -2.91
CA GLY A 12 -0.44 10.91 -2.35
C GLY A 12 -0.96 10.23 -1.10
N LEU A 13 -1.51 10.99 -0.16
CA LEU A 13 -2.09 10.48 1.08
C LEU A 13 -3.30 9.57 0.82
N LEU A 14 -4.19 9.95 -0.10
CA LEU A 14 -5.36 9.16 -0.49
C LEU A 14 -4.95 7.82 -1.10
N ILE A 15 -3.97 7.81 -2.02
CA ILE A 15 -3.40 6.59 -2.60
C ILE A 15 -2.75 5.72 -1.51
N THR A 16 -2.07 6.34 -0.55
CA THR A 16 -1.44 5.65 0.58
C THR A 16 -2.49 4.95 1.46
N VAL A 17 -3.61 5.62 1.74
CA VAL A 17 -4.75 5.03 2.49
C VAL A 17 -5.38 3.86 1.71
N ILE A 18 -5.60 4.01 0.40
CA ILE A 18 -6.12 2.93 -0.45
C ILE A 18 -5.18 1.71 -0.43
N LEU A 19 -3.88 1.94 -0.57
CA LEU A 19 -2.87 0.88 -0.52
C LEU A 19 -2.84 0.17 0.84
N PHE A 20 -3.03 0.92 1.94
CA PHE A 20 -3.14 0.35 3.27
C PHE A 20 -4.35 -0.58 3.38
N VAL A 21 -5.54 -0.12 2.97
CA VAL A 21 -6.76 -0.93 2.98
C VAL A 21 -6.61 -2.17 2.09
N ALA A 22 -6.04 -2.01 0.89
CA ALA A 22 -5.75 -3.13 -0.01
C ALA A 22 -4.78 -4.14 0.62
N SER A 23 -3.75 -3.67 1.34
CA SER A 23 -2.83 -4.55 2.07
C SER A 23 -3.53 -5.33 3.19
N CYS A 24 -4.46 -4.71 3.93
CA CYS A 24 -5.24 -5.40 4.95
C CYS A 24 -6.15 -6.48 4.35
N ILE A 25 -6.85 -6.16 3.25
CA ILE A 25 -7.76 -7.12 2.58
C ILE A 25 -6.96 -8.31 2.03
N THR A 26 -5.84 -8.05 1.37
CA THR A 26 -4.97 -9.11 0.83
C THR A 26 -4.34 -9.96 1.92
N PHE A 27 -3.96 -9.37 3.06
CA PHE A 27 -3.50 -10.11 4.24
C PHE A 27 -4.58 -11.03 4.80
N ILE A 28 -5.79 -10.51 5.01
CA ILE A 28 -6.92 -11.30 5.54
C ILE A 28 -7.27 -12.45 4.60
N ALA A 29 -7.27 -12.21 3.29
CA ALA A 29 -7.51 -13.25 2.28
C ALA A 29 -6.41 -14.33 2.28
N ALA A 30 -5.15 -13.94 2.44
CA ALA A 30 -4.03 -14.88 2.51
C ALA A 30 -4.01 -15.67 3.85
N TRP A 31 -4.39 -15.02 4.95
CA TRP A 31 -4.39 -15.57 6.30
C TRP A 31 -5.52 -16.58 6.53
N ASN A 32 -6.73 -16.29 6.02
CA ASN A 32 -7.88 -17.19 6.09
C ASN A 32 -7.85 -18.30 5.03
N SER A 33 -6.84 -18.33 4.15
CA SER A 33 -6.74 -19.37 3.13
C SER A 33 -6.43 -20.74 3.79
N PRO A 34 -7.25 -21.78 3.53
CA PRO A 34 -7.12 -23.09 4.15
C PRO A 34 -5.72 -23.68 3.97
N VAL A 35 -5.35 -24.61 4.87
CA VAL A 35 -4.09 -25.34 4.76
C VAL A 35 -4.10 -26.09 3.42
N PRO A 36 -3.10 -25.91 2.55
CA PRO A 36 -3.13 -26.49 1.23
C PRO A 36 -2.98 -28.01 1.32
N ASP A 37 -4.04 -28.74 0.96
CA ASP A 37 -3.98 -30.20 0.75
C ASP A 37 -3.43 -30.57 -0.64
N ASP A 38 -3.52 -29.65 -1.61
CA ASP A 38 -3.08 -29.85 -3.00
C ASP A 38 -2.01 -28.84 -3.44
N ALA A 39 -1.11 -29.25 -4.34
CA ALA A 39 -0.05 -28.40 -4.90
C ALA A 39 -0.61 -27.11 -5.54
N MET A 40 -1.79 -27.18 -6.17
CA MET A 40 -2.45 -26.02 -6.78
C MET A 40 -3.00 -25.03 -5.72
N SER A 41 -3.38 -25.54 -4.55
CA SER A 41 -3.81 -24.71 -3.41
C SER A 41 -2.62 -23.98 -2.77
N ALA A 42 -1.46 -24.65 -2.69
CA ALA A 42 -0.22 -24.03 -2.21
C ALA A 42 0.25 -22.87 -3.12
N VAL A 43 0.18 -23.06 -4.44
CA VAL A 43 0.52 -22.02 -5.43
C VAL A 43 -0.44 -20.82 -5.32
N THR A 44 -1.74 -21.08 -5.16
CA THR A 44 -2.75 -20.03 -4.97
C THR A 44 -2.49 -19.21 -3.70
N LYS A 45 -2.14 -19.89 -2.59
CA LYS A 45 -1.77 -19.24 -1.33
C LYS A 45 -0.53 -18.36 -1.49
N TYR A 46 0.50 -18.85 -2.20
CA TYR A 46 1.71 -18.08 -2.49
C TYR A 46 1.42 -16.85 -3.36
N LEU A 47 0.59 -16.99 -4.40
CA LEU A 47 0.16 -15.87 -5.24
C LEU A 47 -0.58 -14.79 -4.43
N ASN A 48 -1.44 -15.17 -3.49
CA ASN A 48 -2.12 -14.22 -2.61
C ASN A 48 -1.12 -13.46 -1.71
N TYR A 49 -0.13 -14.15 -1.14
CA TYR A 49 0.95 -13.52 -0.37
C TYR A 49 1.82 -12.59 -1.23
N ARG A 50 2.03 -12.90 -2.52
CA ARG A 50 2.74 -12.02 -3.45
C ARG A 50 1.99 -10.70 -3.66
N TRP A 51 0.67 -10.73 -3.81
CA TRP A 51 -0.13 -9.51 -3.94
C TRP A 51 -0.13 -8.69 -2.65
N PHE A 52 -0.20 -9.35 -1.50
CA PHE A 52 -0.02 -8.69 -0.20
C PHE A 52 1.34 -7.97 -0.11
N ALA A 53 2.44 -8.65 -0.47
CA ALA A 53 3.77 -8.06 -0.47
C ALA A 53 3.88 -6.85 -1.42
N ALA A 54 3.29 -6.94 -2.61
CA ALA A 54 3.27 -5.85 -3.58
C ALA A 54 2.51 -4.62 -3.03
N CYS A 55 1.33 -4.82 -2.43
CA CYS A 55 0.56 -3.74 -1.80
C CYS A 55 1.30 -3.13 -0.61
N LEU A 56 1.96 -3.94 0.21
CA LEU A 56 2.71 -3.47 1.39
C LEU A 56 3.94 -2.65 0.99
N ILE A 57 4.71 -3.11 0.01
CA ILE A 57 5.86 -2.35 -0.53
C ILE A 57 5.37 -1.06 -1.17
N GLY A 58 4.27 -1.12 -1.94
CA GLY A 58 3.63 0.06 -2.54
C GLY A 58 3.21 1.08 -1.49
N PHE A 59 2.57 0.63 -0.40
CA PHE A 59 2.18 1.47 0.74
C PHE A 59 3.40 2.19 1.34
N VAL A 60 4.46 1.46 1.69
CA VAL A 60 5.66 2.03 2.32
C VAL A 60 6.34 3.04 1.38
N SER A 61 6.47 2.70 0.10
CA SER A 61 7.07 3.58 -0.91
C SER A 61 6.28 4.88 -1.08
N MET A 62 4.95 4.78 -1.20
CA MET A 62 4.08 5.93 -1.37
C MET A 62 4.03 6.82 -0.11
N ALA A 63 3.99 6.20 1.08
CA ALA A 63 4.04 6.91 2.35
C ALA A 63 5.36 7.67 2.53
N SER A 64 6.49 7.02 2.24
CA SER A 64 7.83 7.63 2.31
C SER A 64 7.97 8.79 1.33
N THR A 65 7.53 8.61 0.08
CA THR A 65 7.56 9.66 -0.94
C THR A 65 6.69 10.85 -0.54
N THR A 66 5.48 10.59 -0.05
CA THR A 66 4.55 11.64 0.41
C THR A 66 5.15 12.42 1.59
N ASN A 67 5.74 11.72 2.57
CA ASN A 67 6.42 12.36 3.70
C ASN A 67 7.66 13.16 3.30
N SER A 68 8.48 12.65 2.37
CA SER A 68 9.66 13.38 1.88
C SER A 68 9.27 14.66 1.15
N ILE A 69 8.22 14.61 0.33
CA ILE A 69 7.68 15.80 -0.35
C ILE A 69 7.14 16.80 0.68
N TYR A 70 6.41 16.31 1.69
CA TYR A 70 5.88 17.14 2.76
C TYR A 70 6.99 17.82 3.59
N GLN A 71 8.01 17.07 4.01
CA GLN A 71 9.15 17.61 4.76
C GLN A 71 10.00 18.60 3.96
N LYS A 72 10.28 18.32 2.67
CA LYS A 72 10.98 19.27 1.80
C LYS A 72 10.24 20.61 1.70
N ARG A 73 8.92 20.60 1.78
CA ARG A 73 8.08 21.79 1.71
C ARG A 73 8.06 22.55 3.03
N LEU A 74 8.01 21.84 4.16
CA LEU A 74 8.13 22.43 5.48
C LEU A 74 9.49 23.12 5.69
N ASN A 75 10.59 22.49 5.26
CA ASN A 75 11.95 23.06 5.37
C ASN A 75 12.30 24.11 4.30
N MET A 76 11.42 24.37 3.32
CA MET A 76 11.59 25.44 2.33
C MET A 76 10.99 26.78 2.79
N TRP A 77 10.28 26.77 3.92
CA TRP A 77 9.82 27.95 4.65
C TRP A 77 10.73 28.18 5.87
#